data_AF-A0A3C7W4G4-F1
#
_entry.id   AF-A0A3C7W4G4-F1
#
_cell.length_a   1.000
_cell.length_b   1.000
_cell.length_c   1.000
_cell.angle_alpha   90.00
_cell.angle_beta   90.00
_cell.angle_gamma   90.00
#
_symmetry.space_group_name_H-M   'P 1'
#
loop_
_entity.id
_entity.type
_entity.pdbx_description
1 polymer ?
#
loop_
_entity_poly.entity_id
_entity_poly.type
_entity_poly.pdbx_seq_one_letter_code
_entity_poly.pdbx_strand_id
1 'polypeptide(L)' 'DTMQFIKPDVSTMCVGQAASMGAFLLCGGAKSKRFILPNARTMIHQPSGGA' A
#
# COMPACT_ATOMS: atom_id res chain seq x y z
N ASP A 1 5.72 4.27 9.23
CA ASP A 1 6.68 5.16 9.91
C ASP A 1 7.37 6.14 8.98
N THR A 2 8.31 5.76 8.12
CA THR A 2 9.01 6.73 7.25
C THR A 2 8.06 7.54 6.37
N MET A 3 7.08 6.89 5.72
CA MET A 3 6.07 7.58 4.90
C MET A 3 5.25 8.62 5.68
N GLN A 4 5.15 8.49 7.00
CA GLN A 4 4.42 9.40 7.89
C GLN A 4 5.34 10.40 8.61
N PHE A 5 6.63 10.07 8.72
CA PHE A 5 7.64 10.87 9.40
C PHE A 5 8.17 11.99 8.51
N ILE A 6 8.35 11.72 7.22
CA ILE A 6 8.89 12.71 6.29
C ILE A 6 7.84 13.79 5.98
N LYS A 7 8.31 15.03 5.80
CA LYS A 7 7.46 16.17 5.46
C LYS A 7 6.67 16.05 4.13
N PRO A 8 7.21 15.50 3.02
CA PRO A 8 6.46 15.43 1.78
C PRO A 8 5.36 14.37 1.83
N ASP A 9 4.22 14.68 1.21
CA ASP A 9 3.17 13.69 0.97
C ASP A 9 3.68 12.55 0.09
N VAL A 10 3.50 11.31 0.54
CA VAL A 10 3.81 10.12 -0.27
C VAL A 10 2.61 9.73 -1.13
N SER A 11 2.76 9.85 -2.45
CA SER A 11 1.79 9.28 -3.40
C SER A 11 2.10 7.81 -3.63
N THR A 12 1.08 6.95 -3.58
CA THR A 12 1.22 5.51 -3.82
C THR A 12 0.45 5.08 -5.06
N MET A 13 1.03 4.19 -5.85
CA MET A 13 0.42 3.67 -7.07
C MET A 13 0.60 2.16 -7.16
N CYS A 14 -0.51 1.44 -7.30
CA CYS A 14 -0.51 0.01 -7.55
C CYS A 14 -0.49 -0.28 -9.06
N VAL A 15 0.54 -0.98 -9.50
CA VAL A 15 0.70 -1.52 -10.85
C VAL A 15 0.80 -3.05 -10.74
N GLY A 16 -0.11 -3.77 -11.40
CA GLY A 16 -0.18 -5.24 -11.32
C GLY A 16 -0.79 -5.74 -10.00
N GLN A 17 -0.02 -5.78 -8.92
CA GLN A 17 -0.49 -6.31 -7.63
C GLN A 17 0.16 -5.63 -6.42
N ALA A 18 -0.66 -5.32 -5.40
CA ALA A 18 -0.22 -4.97 -4.06
C ALA A 18 -0.87 -5.94 -3.06
N ALA A 19 -0.11 -6.94 -2.58
CA ALA A 19 -0.62 -7.98 -1.70
C ALA A 19 0.07 -7.97 -0.33
N SER A 20 -0.63 -8.40 0.71
CA SER A 20 -0.11 -8.47 2.08
C SER A 20 0.44 -7.10 2.53
N MET A 21 1.69 -7.02 3.00
CA MET A 21 2.35 -5.75 3.33
C MET A 21 2.38 -4.74 2.17
N GLY A 22 2.34 -5.19 0.91
CA GLY A 22 2.21 -4.29 -0.24
C GLY A 22 0.89 -3.53 -0.25
N ALA A 23 -0.23 -4.18 0.11
CA ALA A 23 -1.53 -3.53 0.25
C ALA A 23 -1.54 -2.54 1.43
N PHE A 24 -0.86 -2.89 2.52
CA PHE A 24 -0.68 -2.01 3.68
C PHE A 24 0.08 -0.73 3.29
N LEU A 25 1.20 -0.86 2.57
CA LEU A 25 1.98 0.29 2.10
C LEU A 25 1.22 1.13 1.07
N LEU A 26 0.47 0.51 0.15
CA LEU A 26 -0.40 1.21 -0.79
C LEU A 26 -1.40 2.12 -0.04
N CYS A 27 -2.05 1.58 1.00
CA CYS A 27 -2.99 2.33 1.82
C CYS A 27 -2.34 3.41 2.69
N GLY A 28 -1.04 3.25 3.01
CA GLY A 28 -0.25 4.18 3.81
C GLY A 28 0.18 5.47 3.10
N GLY A 29 -0.12 5.62 1.81
CA GLY A 29 0.07 6.90 1.10
C GLY A 29 -0.88 8.00 1.59
N ALA A 30 -0.56 9.25 1.25
CA ALA A 30 -1.38 10.40 1.61
C ALA A 30 -2.82 10.29 1.05
N LYS A 31 -3.81 10.77 1.82
CA LYS A 31 -5.21 10.75 1.39
C LYS A 31 -5.37 11.43 0.03
N SER A 32 -6.19 10.86 -0.84
CA SER A 32 -6.40 11.32 -2.23
C SER A 32 -5.18 11.22 -3.16
N LYS A 33 -4.05 10.65 -2.70
CA LYS A 33 -2.84 10.36 -3.51
C LYS A 33 -2.53 8.86 -3.56
N ARG A 34 -3.57 8.03 -3.53
CA ARG A 34 -3.46 6.56 -3.56
C ARG A 34 -4.22 6.06 -4.76
N PHE A 35 -3.52 5.48 -5.72
CA PHE A 35 -4.08 5.11 -7.02
C PHE A 35 -3.83 3.64 -7.34
N ILE A 36 -4.71 3.08 -8.16
CA ILE A 36 -4.61 1.73 -8.67
C ILE A 36 -4.97 1.75 -10.15
N LEU A 37 -4.20 1.03 -10.98
CA LEU A 37 -4.55 0.87 -12.38
C LEU A 37 -5.79 -0.03 -12.55
N PRO A 38 -6.58 0.13 -13.63
CA PRO A 38 -7.84 -0.59 -13.81
C PRO A 38 -7.75 -2.12 -13.72
N ASN A 39 -6.61 -2.71 -14.10
CA ASN A 39 -6.39 -4.16 -14.11
C ASN A 39 -5.49 -4.64 -12.96
N ALA A 40 -5.11 -3.75 -12.04
CA ALA A 40 -4.33 -4.11 -10.87
C ALA A 40 -5.24 -4.63 -9.74
N ARG A 41 -4.69 -5.41 -8.82
CA ARG A 41 -5.43 -6.00 -7.70
C ARG A 41 -4.75 -5.78 -6.36
N THR A 42 -5.55 -5.62 -5.31
CA THR A 42 -5.08 -5.65 -3.92
C THR A 42 -5.52 -6.94 -3.25
N MET A 43 -4.73 -7.43 -2.32
CA MET A 43 -5.09 -8.58 -1.49
C MET A 43 -4.61 -8.34 -0.07
N ILE A 44 -5.54 -8.44 0.88
CA ILE A 44 -5.25 -8.38 2.31
C ILE A 44 -5.48 -9.76 2.91
N HIS A 45 -4.60 -10.16 3.82
CA HIS A 45 -4.77 -11.35 4.63
C HIS A 45 -4.08 -11.11 5.96
N GLN A 46 -4.51 -11.84 7.00
CA GLN A 46 -3.83 -11.83 8.28
C GLN A 46 -2.36 -12.28 8.13
N PRO A 47 -1.43 -11.76 8.96
CA PRO A 47 -0.06 -12.25 8.96
C PRO A 47 -0.01 -13.76 9.17
N SER A 48 0.87 -14.43 8.45
CA SER A 48 1.21 -15.82 8.72
C SER A 48 2.43 -15.84 9.66
N GLY A 49 2.33 -16.59 10.75
CA GLY A 49 3.41 -16.86 11.68
C GLY A 49 3.55 -18.37 11.91
N GLY A 50 4.75 -18.82 12.29
CA GLY A 50 5.02 -20.22 12.63
C GLY A 50 4.67 -20.59 14.07
N ALA A 51 4.78 -21.88 14.38
CA ALA A 51 4.60 -22.47 15.71
C ALA A 51 5.66 -22.01 16.73
#